data_AF-A0A238DQI3-F1
#
_entry.id   AF-A0A238DQI3-F1
#
_cell.length_a   1.000
_cell.length_b   1.000
_cell.length_c   1.000
_cell.angle_alpha   90.00
_cell.angle_beta   90.00
_cell.angle_gamma   90.00
#
_symmetry.space_group_name_H-M   'P 1'
#
loop_
_entity.id
_entity.type
_entity.pdbx_description
1 polymer ?
#
loop_
_entity_poly.entity_id
_entity_poly.type
_entity_poly.pdbx_seq_one_letter_code
_entity_poly.pdbx_strand_id
1 'polypeptide(L)'
;MLKSDRPNSFTAPKAEARHGVQNPGNLRWSLEPTRGQEMVARCIVEMGTTTYYQALNTVCGEPVLRELTWHIRNDEVQHYKHFYHYFLRYQRHENLHRPQVIAALRRRAIELRHRAADIALRHATTWRFRGRIFLQCRFPEAMKRVFALMATQYPVGLGVRMALKPLQLHARVQRWAERPLAALARRALLNWRAEFQTEN
;
A
#
# COMPACT_ATOMS: atom_id res chain seq x y z
N MET A 1 19.63 -36.60 18.64
CA MET A 1 18.31 -36.55 19.30
C MET A 1 18.31 -35.40 20.30
N LEU A 2 17.77 -34.23 19.93
CA LEU A 2 17.42 -33.13 20.85
C LEU A 2 16.27 -32.36 20.19
N LYS A 3 15.03 -32.65 20.63
CA LYS A 3 13.81 -31.91 20.28
C LYS A 3 13.84 -30.56 21.00
N SER A 4 13.68 -29.48 20.25
CA SER A 4 13.40 -28.15 20.81
C SER A 4 11.96 -27.79 20.46
N ASP A 5 11.02 -28.31 21.26
CA ASP A 5 9.64 -27.85 21.29
C ASP A 5 9.59 -26.53 22.09
N ARG A 6 9.37 -25.40 21.41
CA ARG A 6 8.86 -24.19 22.06
C ARG A 6 7.38 -24.02 21.72
N PRO A 7 6.46 -24.06 22.70
CA PRO A 7 5.06 -23.78 22.43
C PRO A 7 4.89 -22.30 22.06
N ASN A 8 4.25 -22.07 20.91
CA ASN A 8 3.92 -20.75 20.40
C ASN A 8 2.65 -20.24 21.12
N SER A 9 2.76 -19.85 22.39
CA SER A 9 1.63 -19.34 23.17
C SER A 9 1.49 -17.83 23.00
N PHE A 10 1.00 -17.39 21.84
CA PHE A 10 0.34 -16.09 21.76
C PHE A 10 -1.14 -16.33 22.11
N THR A 11 -1.46 -16.26 23.40
CA THR A 11 -2.83 -16.32 23.89
C THR A 11 -3.63 -15.20 23.24
N ALA A 12 -4.66 -15.56 22.47
CA ALA A 12 -5.63 -14.60 21.99
C ALA A 12 -6.22 -13.87 23.22
N PRO A 13 -6.34 -12.52 23.20
CA PRO A 13 -7.08 -11.85 24.25
C PRO A 13 -8.51 -12.39 24.26
N LYS A 14 -8.99 -12.75 25.46
CA LYS A 14 -10.40 -13.11 25.67
C LYS A 14 -11.29 -12.01 25.08
N ALA A 15 -12.43 -12.43 24.54
CA ALA A 15 -13.45 -11.54 23.98
C ALA A 15 -14.01 -10.61 25.06
N GLU A 16 -13.32 -9.50 25.30
CA GLU A 16 -13.83 -8.39 26.10
C GLU A 16 -14.67 -7.51 25.18
N ALA A 17 -15.92 -7.30 25.60
CA ALA A 17 -16.94 -6.55 24.90
C ALA A 17 -16.41 -5.17 24.49
N ARG A 18 -16.10 -5.03 23.19
CA ARG A 18 -15.63 -3.77 22.60
C ARG A 18 -16.80 -2.79 22.59
N HIS A 19 -16.87 -1.93 23.60
CA HIS A 19 -17.72 -0.76 23.58
C HIS A 19 -17.40 0.05 22.32
N GLY A 20 -18.38 0.12 21.42
CA GLY A 20 -18.29 0.87 20.20
C GLY A 20 -18.20 2.36 20.51
N VAL A 21 -17.02 2.94 20.28
CA VAL A 21 -16.95 4.39 20.03
C VAL A 21 -17.43 4.59 18.60
N GLN A 22 -18.75 4.80 18.44
CA GLN A 22 -19.29 5.36 17.21
C GLN A 22 -18.81 6.81 17.12
N ASN A 23 -18.03 7.13 16.09
CA ASN A 23 -17.63 8.50 15.79
C ASN A 23 -18.02 8.79 14.33
N PRO A 24 -19.11 9.56 14.08
CA PRO A 24 -19.53 9.88 12.74
C PRO A 24 -18.61 10.99 12.20
N GLY A 25 -17.60 10.60 11.42
CA GLY A 25 -16.73 11.55 10.70
C GLY A 25 -15.22 11.33 10.73
N ASN A 26 -14.70 10.21 11.26
CA ASN A 26 -13.26 9.98 11.45
C ASN A 26 -12.78 8.68 10.74
N LEU A 27 -12.12 8.78 9.57
CA LEU A 27 -11.28 7.70 9.01
C LEU A 27 -10.01 7.54 9.87
N ARG A 28 -10.20 6.99 11.06
CA ARG A 28 -9.12 6.47 11.92
C ARG A 28 -8.75 5.09 11.38
N TRP A 29 -7.46 4.79 11.28
CA TRP A 29 -6.88 3.52 10.84
C TRP A 29 -7.46 2.34 11.63
N SER A 30 -8.62 1.85 11.21
CA SER A 30 -9.27 0.72 11.86
C SER A 30 -8.61 -0.54 11.36
N LEU A 31 -8.31 -1.49 12.24
CA LEU A 31 -7.86 -2.81 11.80
C LEU A 31 -8.99 -3.50 11.02
N GLU A 32 -8.63 -4.39 10.11
CA GLU A 32 -9.63 -5.24 9.48
C GLU A 32 -10.26 -6.22 10.49
N PRO A 33 -11.50 -6.70 10.24
CA PRO A 33 -12.23 -7.54 11.20
C PRO A 33 -11.55 -8.88 11.54
N THR A 34 -10.74 -9.42 10.64
CA THR A 34 -10.07 -10.72 10.77
C THR A 34 -8.59 -10.60 10.47
N ARG A 35 -7.77 -11.56 10.92
CA ARG A 35 -6.33 -11.52 10.68
C ARG A 35 -6.03 -11.68 9.19
N GLY A 36 -6.77 -12.53 8.49
CA GLY A 36 -6.59 -12.71 7.05
C GLY A 36 -6.98 -11.46 6.26
N GLN A 37 -8.05 -10.76 6.62
CA GLN A 37 -8.37 -9.47 5.99
C GLN A 37 -7.31 -8.41 6.28
N GLU A 38 -6.75 -8.37 7.49
CA GLU A 38 -5.64 -7.45 7.82
C GLU A 38 -4.39 -7.77 6.98
N MET A 39 -4.08 -9.05 6.74
CA MET A 39 -2.96 -9.40 5.85
C MET A 39 -3.20 -8.95 4.40
N VAL A 40 -4.44 -9.05 3.91
CA VAL A 40 -4.84 -8.51 2.60
C VAL A 40 -4.70 -6.99 2.57
N ALA A 41 -5.07 -6.32 3.65
CA ALA A 41 -4.92 -4.89 3.81
C ALA A 41 -3.46 -4.45 3.71
N ARG A 42 -2.56 -5.13 4.43
CA ARG A 42 -1.12 -4.90 4.37
C ARG A 42 -0.57 -5.13 2.97
N CYS A 43 -1.02 -6.17 2.26
CA CYS A 43 -0.63 -6.39 0.86
C CYS A 43 -0.94 -5.18 -0.05
N ILE A 44 -2.03 -4.45 0.18
CA ILE A 44 -2.36 -3.23 -0.58
C ILE A 44 -1.42 -2.07 -0.21
N VAL A 45 -1.10 -1.91 1.08
CA VAL A 45 -0.14 -0.90 1.54
C VAL A 45 1.22 -1.14 0.89
N GLU A 46 1.75 -2.35 0.99
CA GLU A 46 3.08 -2.69 0.44
C GLU A 46 3.11 -2.64 -1.09
N MET A 47 2.00 -2.97 -1.74
CA MET A 47 1.85 -2.77 -3.18
C MET A 47 1.97 -1.29 -3.54
N GLY A 48 1.28 -0.41 -2.83
CA GLY A 48 1.31 1.03 -3.09
C GLY A 48 2.68 1.65 -2.87
N THR A 49 3.39 1.27 -1.80
CA THR A 49 4.76 1.74 -1.53
C THR A 49 5.74 1.17 -2.56
N THR A 50 5.62 -0.11 -2.94
CA THR A 50 6.41 -0.72 -4.02
C THR A 50 6.27 0.07 -5.33
N THR A 51 5.04 0.34 -5.78
CA THR A 51 4.83 1.06 -7.05
C THR A 51 5.24 2.52 -6.98
N TYR A 52 5.08 3.16 -5.82
CA TYR A 52 5.56 4.51 -5.56
C TYR A 52 7.09 4.58 -5.68
N TYR A 53 7.83 3.78 -4.92
CA TYR A 53 9.30 3.84 -4.93
C TYR A 53 9.89 3.39 -6.26
N GLN A 54 9.24 2.48 -6.98
CA GLN A 54 9.60 2.17 -8.36
C GLN A 54 9.48 3.39 -9.28
N ALA A 55 8.35 4.10 -9.22
CA ALA A 55 8.12 5.27 -10.08
C ALA A 55 9.09 6.41 -9.71
N LEU A 56 9.33 6.64 -8.42
CA LEU A 56 10.28 7.64 -7.94
C LEU A 56 11.70 7.32 -8.39
N ASN A 57 12.15 6.06 -8.22
CA ASN A 57 13.44 5.57 -8.69
C ASN A 57 13.64 5.84 -10.20
N THR A 58 12.60 5.60 -11.00
CA THR A 58 12.65 5.74 -12.46
C THR A 58 12.83 7.20 -12.90
N VAL A 59 12.24 8.15 -12.18
CA VAL A 59 12.32 9.59 -12.50
C VAL A 59 13.43 10.32 -11.75
N CYS A 60 14.13 9.64 -10.83
CA CYS A 60 15.17 10.23 -10.01
C CYS A 60 16.51 10.32 -10.77
N GLY A 61 17.03 11.54 -10.94
CA GLY A 61 18.35 11.78 -11.51
C GLY A 61 19.50 11.74 -10.51
N GLU A 62 19.22 11.81 -9.20
CA GLU A 62 20.25 11.79 -8.15
C GLU A 62 20.60 10.32 -7.81
N PRO A 63 21.87 9.91 -7.98
CA PRO A 63 22.26 8.50 -7.88
C PRO A 63 22.01 7.87 -6.52
N VAL A 64 22.25 8.58 -5.40
CA VAL A 64 22.11 8.02 -4.05
C VAL A 64 20.64 7.79 -3.71
N LEU A 65 19.77 8.75 -4.00
CA LEU A 65 18.32 8.63 -3.81
C LEU A 65 17.75 7.55 -4.71
N ARG A 66 18.27 7.38 -5.93
CA ARG A 66 17.88 6.28 -6.80
C ARG A 66 18.23 4.93 -6.16
N GLU A 67 19.44 4.76 -5.64
CA GLU A 67 19.83 3.52 -4.94
C GLU A 67 18.96 3.27 -3.70
N LEU A 68 18.75 4.29 -2.87
CA LEU A 68 17.90 4.17 -1.67
C LEU A 68 16.47 3.76 -2.00
N THR A 69 15.85 4.40 -3.00
CA THR A 69 14.49 4.06 -3.44
C THR A 69 14.41 2.65 -4.02
N TRP A 70 15.49 2.13 -4.62
CA TRP A 70 15.56 0.74 -5.06
C TRP A 70 15.59 -0.24 -3.88
N HIS A 71 16.39 0.05 -2.84
CA HIS A 71 16.43 -0.78 -1.63
C HIS A 71 15.07 -0.80 -0.92
N ILE A 72 14.47 0.37 -0.67
CA ILE A 72 13.16 0.45 -0.02
C ILE A 72 12.14 -0.34 -0.83
N ARG A 73 12.07 -0.14 -2.15
CA ARG A 73 11.19 -0.91 -3.02
C ARG A 73 11.37 -2.43 -2.85
N ASN A 74 12.61 -2.92 -2.77
CA ASN A 74 12.87 -4.34 -2.60
C ASN A 74 12.36 -4.85 -1.26
N ASP A 75 12.53 -4.09 -0.19
CA ASP A 75 12.01 -4.42 1.13
C ASP A 75 10.48 -4.51 1.10
N GLU A 76 9.79 -3.56 0.47
CA GLU A 76 8.32 -3.60 0.36
C GLU A 76 7.81 -4.80 -0.46
N VAL A 77 8.58 -5.24 -1.48
CA VAL A 77 8.27 -6.47 -2.20
C VAL A 77 8.41 -7.69 -1.29
N GLN A 78 9.39 -7.72 -0.37
CA GLN A 78 9.53 -8.82 0.59
C GLN A 78 8.45 -8.76 1.67
N HIS A 79 8.11 -7.58 2.19
CA HIS A 79 6.99 -7.37 3.10
C HIS A 79 5.68 -7.86 2.47
N TYR A 80 5.42 -7.50 1.21
CA TYR A 80 4.26 -7.99 0.48
C TYR A 80 4.21 -9.53 0.44
N LYS A 81 5.33 -10.20 0.10
CA LYS A 81 5.40 -11.67 0.08
C LYS A 81 5.13 -12.26 1.46
N HIS A 82 5.67 -11.64 2.50
CA HIS A 82 5.47 -12.06 3.89
C HIS A 82 3.99 -11.99 4.29
N PHE A 83 3.33 -10.85 4.08
CA PHE A 83 1.91 -10.70 4.37
C PHE A 83 1.05 -11.64 3.52
N TYR A 84 1.38 -11.81 2.25
CA TYR A 84 0.67 -12.76 1.38
C TYR A 84 0.80 -14.21 1.88
N HIS A 85 1.99 -14.61 2.34
CA HIS A 85 2.19 -15.94 2.94
C HIS A 85 1.29 -16.16 4.16
N TYR A 86 1.23 -15.19 5.08
CA TYR A 86 0.36 -15.28 6.26
C TYR A 86 -1.13 -15.20 5.90
N PHE A 87 -1.50 -14.43 4.88
CA PHE A 87 -2.86 -14.42 4.36
C PHE A 87 -3.31 -15.82 3.93
N LEU A 88 -2.49 -16.56 3.16
CA LEU A 88 -2.82 -17.93 2.74
C LEU A 88 -2.99 -18.89 3.93
N ARG A 89 -2.27 -18.64 5.03
CA ARG A 89 -2.45 -19.39 6.27
C ARG A 89 -3.79 -19.02 6.93
N TYR A 90 -4.04 -17.74 7.20
CA TYR A 90 -5.26 -17.30 7.89
C TYR A 90 -6.53 -17.56 7.09
N GLN A 91 -6.50 -17.45 5.76
CA GLN A 91 -7.65 -17.74 4.92
C GLN A 91 -8.20 -19.16 5.15
N ARG A 92 -7.32 -20.15 5.33
CA ARG A 92 -7.72 -21.54 5.61
C ARG A 92 -8.28 -21.72 7.01
N HIS A 93 -7.74 -21.01 8.00
CA HIS A 93 -8.22 -21.10 9.39
C HIS A 93 -9.53 -20.31 9.62
N GLU A 94 -9.69 -19.18 8.94
CA GLU A 94 -10.82 -18.26 9.10
C GLU A 94 -11.90 -18.45 8.01
N ASN A 95 -11.74 -19.42 7.10
CA ASN A 95 -12.61 -19.69 5.96
C ASN A 95 -12.96 -18.44 5.13
N LEU A 96 -11.94 -17.61 4.83
CA LEU A 96 -12.19 -16.36 4.12
C LEU A 96 -12.52 -16.60 2.64
N HIS A 97 -13.70 -16.13 2.25
CA HIS A 97 -14.17 -16.19 0.87
C HIS A 97 -13.74 -14.95 0.08
N ARG A 98 -13.68 -15.09 -1.26
CA ARG A 98 -13.32 -14.02 -2.20
C ARG A 98 -14.04 -12.67 -1.95
N PRO A 99 -15.36 -12.59 -1.70
CA PRO A 99 -16.01 -11.29 -1.44
C PRO A 99 -15.45 -10.56 -0.22
N GLN A 100 -15.07 -11.29 0.84
CA GLN A 100 -14.48 -10.68 2.04
C GLN A 100 -13.07 -10.14 1.77
N VAL A 101 -12.31 -10.83 0.92
CA VAL A 101 -10.99 -10.39 0.43
C VAL A 101 -11.15 -9.14 -0.44
N ILE A 102 -12.07 -9.14 -1.40
CA ILE A 102 -12.38 -7.98 -2.26
C ILE A 102 -12.76 -6.77 -1.40
N ALA A 103 -13.59 -6.97 -0.38
CA ALA A 103 -14.01 -5.90 0.52
C ALA A 103 -12.83 -5.30 1.28
N ALA A 104 -11.90 -6.12 1.77
CA ALA A 104 -10.67 -5.65 2.43
C ALA A 104 -9.75 -4.89 1.46
N LEU A 105 -9.52 -5.45 0.26
CA LEU A 105 -8.75 -4.78 -0.81
C LEU A 105 -9.34 -3.39 -1.12
N ARG A 106 -10.67 -3.31 -1.29
CA ARG A 106 -11.37 -2.08 -1.63
C ARG A 106 -11.28 -1.04 -0.51
N ARG A 107 -11.57 -1.42 0.74
CA ARG A 107 -11.48 -0.52 1.89
C ARG A 107 -10.09 0.11 1.97
N ARG A 108 -9.06 -0.71 1.83
CA ARG A 108 -7.67 -0.24 1.93
C ARG A 108 -7.22 0.56 0.75
N ALA A 109 -7.63 0.22 -0.47
CA ALA A 109 -7.32 1.04 -1.64
C ALA A 109 -7.94 2.44 -1.53
N ILE A 110 -9.14 2.57 -0.95
CA ILE A 110 -9.79 3.86 -0.70
C ILE A 110 -9.05 4.64 0.39
N GLU A 111 -8.62 3.98 1.47
CA GLU A 111 -7.90 4.63 2.58
C GLU A 111 -6.45 5.01 2.22
N LEU A 112 -5.75 4.18 1.43
CA LEU A 112 -4.35 4.35 1.07
C LEU A 112 -4.10 5.53 0.11
N ARG A 113 -5.16 6.07 -0.51
CA ARG A 113 -5.11 7.01 -1.64
C ARG A 113 -4.25 8.27 -1.43
N HIS A 114 -3.73 8.56 -0.22
CA HIS A 114 -3.04 9.82 0.09
C HIS A 114 -1.83 9.81 1.06
N ARG A 115 -1.26 8.68 1.51
CA ARG A 115 -0.56 8.75 2.83
C ARG A 115 0.83 8.13 3.01
N ALA A 116 1.11 6.91 2.56
CA ALA A 116 2.31 6.22 3.08
C ALA A 116 3.65 6.89 2.69
N ALA A 117 3.88 7.13 1.41
CA ALA A 117 5.13 7.74 0.95
C ALA A 117 5.22 9.25 1.27
N ASP A 118 4.08 9.95 1.24
CA ASP A 118 3.99 11.37 1.58
C ASP A 118 4.42 11.63 3.02
N ILE A 119 4.08 10.73 3.94
CA ILE A 119 4.51 10.80 5.34
C ILE A 119 6.04 10.69 5.41
N ALA A 120 6.64 9.71 4.73
CA ALA A 120 8.09 9.51 4.74
C ALA A 120 8.84 10.73 4.19
N LEU A 121 8.43 11.26 3.04
CA LEU A 121 9.04 12.45 2.44
C LEU A 121 8.80 13.71 3.29
N ARG A 122 7.63 13.83 3.94
CA ARG A 122 7.36 14.92 4.87
C ARG A 122 8.30 14.88 6.06
N HIS A 123 8.50 13.71 6.67
CA HIS A 123 9.44 13.58 7.79
C HIS A 123 10.89 13.87 7.38
N ALA A 124 11.33 13.37 6.22
CA ALA A 124 12.66 13.66 5.69
C ALA A 124 12.86 15.17 5.46
N THR A 125 11.88 15.86 4.89
CA THR A 125 11.96 17.31 4.64
C THR A 125 11.88 18.13 5.93
N THR A 126 10.99 17.77 6.86
CA THR A 126 10.93 18.41 8.18
C THR A 126 12.25 18.27 8.94
N TRP A 127 12.89 17.10 8.88
CA TRP A 127 14.18 16.87 9.51
C TRP A 127 15.31 17.67 8.82
N ARG A 128 15.40 17.60 7.48
CA ARG A 128 16.46 18.27 6.70
C ARG A 128 16.42 19.80 6.77
N PHE A 129 15.22 20.36 6.86
CA PHE A 129 14.96 21.81 6.88
C PHE A 129 14.42 22.28 8.22
N ARG A 130 14.84 21.65 9.32
CA ARG A 130 14.45 22.04 10.67
C ARG A 130 14.78 23.52 10.90
N GLY A 131 13.79 24.30 11.35
CA GLY A 131 13.91 25.74 11.58
C GLY A 131 13.66 26.64 10.37
N ARG A 132 13.49 26.09 9.16
CA ARG A 132 13.15 26.85 7.93
C ARG A 132 11.70 26.60 7.54
N ILE A 133 10.76 27.16 8.30
CA ILE A 133 9.29 26.98 8.14
C ILE A 133 8.84 27.26 6.69
N PHE A 134 9.42 28.29 6.05
CA PHE A 134 9.13 28.64 4.66
C PHE A 134 9.47 27.53 3.64
N LEU A 135 10.51 26.73 3.88
CA LEU A 135 10.82 25.60 2.98
C LEU A 135 9.87 24.41 3.23
N GLN A 136 9.37 24.27 4.45
CA GLN A 136 8.40 23.24 4.81
C GLN A 136 7.01 23.54 4.22
N CYS A 137 6.59 24.81 4.16
CA CYS A 137 5.31 25.16 3.54
C CYS A 137 5.31 24.98 2.01
N ARG A 138 6.48 24.92 1.36
CA ARG A 138 6.61 24.56 -0.07
C ARG A 138 6.59 23.05 -0.34
N PHE A 139 6.59 22.21 0.71
CA PHE A 139 6.56 20.76 0.57
C PHE A 139 5.39 20.23 -0.27
N PRO A 140 4.12 20.67 -0.06
CA PRO A 140 2.99 20.19 -0.86
C PRO A 140 3.17 20.46 -2.35
N GLU A 141 3.65 21.65 -2.71
CA GLU A 141 3.91 22.06 -4.09
C GLU A 141 5.05 21.25 -4.72
N ALA A 142 6.14 21.01 -3.97
CA ALA A 142 7.21 20.13 -4.42
C ALA A 142 6.71 18.69 -4.66
N MET A 143 5.88 18.16 -3.75
CA MET A 143 5.28 16.84 -3.90
C MET A 143 4.36 16.75 -5.11
N LYS A 144 3.53 17.77 -5.38
CA LYS A 144 2.70 17.83 -6.60
C LYS A 144 3.55 17.65 -7.86
N ARG A 145 4.69 18.35 -7.93
CA ARG A 145 5.63 18.24 -9.08
C ARG A 145 6.26 16.85 -9.17
N VAL A 146 6.71 16.28 -8.05
CA VAL A 146 7.27 14.92 -8.00
C VAL A 146 6.23 13.89 -8.48
N PHE A 147 4.99 13.96 -7.99
CA PHE A 147 3.92 13.08 -8.44
C PHE A 147 3.60 13.25 -9.93
N ALA A 148 3.58 14.48 -10.44
CA ALA A 148 3.36 14.72 -11.86
C ALA A 148 4.42 14.05 -12.75
N LEU A 149 5.69 14.06 -12.32
CA LEU A 149 6.77 13.33 -12.97
C LEU A 149 6.55 11.81 -12.87
N MET A 150 6.32 11.30 -11.66
CA MET A 150 6.11 9.87 -11.40
C MET A 150 4.91 9.28 -12.16
N ALA A 151 3.83 10.06 -12.35
CA ALA A 151 2.62 9.60 -13.02
C ALA A 151 2.88 9.09 -14.44
N THR A 152 3.90 9.62 -15.12
CA THR A 152 4.31 9.16 -16.46
C THR A 152 4.96 7.77 -16.47
N GLN A 153 5.66 7.42 -15.39
CA GLN A 153 6.43 6.18 -15.25
C GLN A 153 5.80 5.21 -14.24
N TYR A 154 4.55 5.46 -13.82
CA TYR A 154 3.93 4.70 -12.77
C TYR A 154 3.68 3.25 -13.22
N PRO A 155 4.19 2.23 -12.51
CA PRO A 155 4.13 0.83 -12.93
C PRO A 155 2.75 0.20 -12.66
N VAL A 156 1.69 0.75 -13.26
CA VAL A 156 0.29 0.36 -13.01
C VAL A 156 0.06 -1.14 -13.18
N GLY A 157 0.68 -1.76 -14.18
CA GLY A 157 0.56 -3.21 -14.40
C GLY A 157 1.09 -4.04 -13.23
N LEU A 158 2.20 -3.63 -12.62
CA LEU A 158 2.72 -4.31 -11.43
C LEU A 158 1.74 -4.18 -10.26
N GLY A 159 1.24 -2.95 -10.01
CA GLY A 159 0.29 -2.69 -8.94
C GLY A 159 -0.99 -3.53 -9.07
N VAL A 160 -1.56 -3.60 -10.27
CA VAL A 160 -2.75 -4.42 -10.55
C VAL A 160 -2.47 -5.91 -10.31
N ARG A 161 -1.33 -6.44 -10.77
CA ARG A 161 -0.97 -7.84 -10.52
C ARG A 161 -0.85 -8.15 -9.02
N MET A 162 -0.19 -7.27 -8.28
CA MET A 162 -0.02 -7.42 -6.83
C MET A 162 -1.36 -7.30 -6.10
N ALA A 163 -2.25 -6.40 -6.51
CA ALA A 163 -3.58 -6.23 -5.92
C ALA A 163 -4.51 -7.43 -6.19
N LEU A 164 -4.40 -8.08 -7.36
CA LEU A 164 -5.23 -9.22 -7.72
C LEU A 164 -4.78 -10.54 -7.08
N LYS A 165 -3.50 -10.69 -6.74
CA LYS A 165 -2.93 -11.95 -6.26
C LYS A 165 -3.63 -12.54 -5.01
N PRO A 166 -4.08 -11.76 -4.00
CA PRO A 166 -4.85 -12.27 -2.87
C PRO A 166 -6.18 -12.96 -3.25
N LEU A 167 -6.75 -12.65 -4.41
CA LEU A 167 -8.00 -13.27 -4.89
C LEU A 167 -7.82 -14.72 -5.35
N GLN A 168 -6.58 -15.15 -5.59
CA GLN A 168 -6.24 -16.51 -6.04
C GLN A 168 -7.12 -16.94 -7.22
N LEU A 169 -7.19 -16.05 -8.21
CA LEU A 169 -7.86 -16.33 -9.47
C LEU A 169 -7.02 -17.35 -10.25
N HIS A 170 -7.69 -18.16 -11.06
CA HIS A 170 -6.98 -19.04 -11.97
C HIS A 170 -6.13 -18.21 -12.94
N ALA A 171 -4.93 -18.67 -13.30
CA ALA A 171 -3.96 -17.86 -14.04
C ALA A 171 -4.50 -17.26 -15.35
N ARG A 172 -5.39 -17.98 -16.05
CA ARG A 172 -6.08 -17.48 -17.26
C ARG A 172 -6.99 -16.29 -16.95
N VAL A 173 -7.80 -16.39 -15.89
CA VAL A 173 -8.71 -15.33 -15.42
C VAL A 173 -7.92 -14.11 -14.96
N GLN A 174 -6.84 -14.32 -14.20
CA GLN A 174 -6.00 -13.22 -13.74
C GLN A 174 -5.39 -12.44 -14.90
N ARG A 175 -4.80 -13.13 -15.89
CA ARG A 175 -4.22 -12.49 -17.08
C ARG A 175 -5.27 -11.74 -17.90
N TRP A 176 -6.46 -12.30 -18.02
CA TRP A 176 -7.57 -11.67 -18.73
C TRP A 176 -8.06 -10.41 -17.99
N ALA A 177 -8.16 -10.45 -16.66
CA ALA A 177 -8.59 -9.32 -15.84
C ALA A 177 -7.51 -8.21 -15.70
N GLU A 178 -6.23 -8.57 -15.75
CA GLU A 178 -5.12 -7.63 -15.58
C GLU A 178 -5.13 -6.52 -16.63
N ARG A 179 -5.31 -6.87 -17.91
CA ARG A 179 -5.28 -5.90 -19.02
C ARG A 179 -6.35 -4.80 -18.91
N PRO A 180 -7.65 -5.11 -18.76
CA PRO A 180 -8.69 -4.08 -18.64
C PRO A 180 -8.53 -3.30 -17.33
N LEU A 181 -8.21 -3.94 -16.20
CA LEU A 181 -8.00 -3.25 -14.93
C LEU A 181 -6.80 -2.29 -15.00
N ALA A 182 -5.70 -2.69 -15.65
CA ALA A 182 -4.56 -1.82 -15.85
C ALA A 182 -4.88 -0.66 -16.80
N ALA A 183 -5.71 -0.84 -17.81
CA ALA A 183 -6.17 0.23 -18.68
C ALA A 183 -7.04 1.25 -17.92
N LEU A 184 -8.01 0.76 -17.12
CA LEU A 184 -8.83 1.60 -16.25
C LEU A 184 -8.00 2.36 -15.21
N ALA A 185 -7.06 1.69 -14.56
CA ALA A 185 -6.17 2.31 -13.58
C ALA A 185 -5.25 3.35 -14.21
N ARG A 186 -4.74 3.12 -15.43
CA ARG A 186 -3.99 4.14 -16.19
C ARG A 186 -4.86 5.35 -16.52
N ARG A 187 -6.10 5.13 -16.96
CA ARG A 187 -7.04 6.22 -17.24
C ARG A 187 -7.35 7.03 -15.97
N ALA A 188 -7.57 6.36 -14.84
CA ALA A 188 -7.78 7.02 -13.56
C ALA A 188 -6.56 7.84 -13.13
N LEU A 189 -5.34 7.31 -13.30
CA LEU A 189 -4.11 8.03 -13.01
C LEU A 189 -3.92 9.27 -13.90
N LEU A 190 -4.28 9.18 -15.19
CA LEU A 190 -4.22 10.30 -16.13
C LEU A 190 -5.25 11.38 -15.79
N ASN A 191 -6.48 10.98 -15.46
CA ASN A 191 -7.52 11.92 -15.03
C ASN A 191 -7.11 12.62 -13.73
N TRP A 192 -6.59 11.86 -12.77
CA TRP A 192 -6.05 12.41 -11.53
C TRP A 192 -4.89 13.38 -11.78
N ARG A 193 -3.99 13.08 -12.71
CA ARG A 193 -2.93 14.01 -13.13
C ARG A 193 -3.51 15.32 -13.70
N ALA A 194 -4.57 15.24 -14.49
CA ALA A 194 -5.22 16.43 -15.04
C ALA A 194 -5.85 17.30 -13.94
N GLU A 195 -6.52 16.70 -12.96
CA GLU A 195 -7.09 17.39 -11.79
C GLU A 195 -5.99 18.11 -10.97
N PHE A 196 -4.82 17.48 -10.80
CA PHE A 196 -3.66 18.09 -10.11
C PHE A 196 -3.04 19.28 -10.84
N GLN A 197 -3.19 19.36 -12.17
CA GLN A 197 -2.72 20.49 -12.98
C GLN A 197 -3.71 21.65 -13.00
N THR A 198 -5.00 21.40 -12.76
CA THR A 198 -6.05 22.42 -12.77
C THR A 198 -6.25 23.17 -11.44
N GLU A 199 -5.71 22.67 -10.32
CA GLU A 199 -5.73 23.36 -9.01
C GLU A 199 -4.63 24.44 -8.86
N ASN A 200 -4.30 25.14 -9.94
CA ASN A 200 -3.24 26.15 -9.96
C ASN A 200 -3.78 27.54 -10.35
#